data_AF-A0A942DHF2-F1
#
_entry.id   AF-A0A942DHF2-F1
#
_cell.length_a   1.000
_cell.length_b   1.000
_cell.length_c   1.000
_cell.angle_alpha   90.00
_cell.angle_beta   90.00
_cell.angle_gamma   90.00
#
_symmetry.space_group_name_H-M   'P 1'
#
loop_
_entity.id
_entity.type
_entity.pdbx_description
1 polymer ?
#
loop_
_entity_poly.entity_id
_entity_poly.type
_entity_poly.pdbx_seq_one_letter_code
_entity_poly.pdbx_strand_id
1 'polypeptide(L)'
;MNRIIEFSMRQPILLNKTAQFASFALLAAVVSSLALPHIPAEAVASKSADADEMTKKAVTLFDANKFEEAIDLENQAIKKSPTYWLPHSALSIFEWQRNQFDVAVKEAQEAAKLAPDNELANLNYAQMNQQMGYYDTAIPAFKKAIKVAPNSSAPRIGLSQSLIASARAAEALEVLNEMSKAESGDFNWWHKLSISFAQMHKPKQAADAAEKAVAAASTAEQKSQSGILQLVELIRANEIDRARAIEDDVLRSKPKDDQVYVKSLSALCAATDPACGKNLLNLAIENGLSSSDGYYKLGAVLEQKSETATIDSNTRAAWLDLAELAYRQAVKAAPSEAKFYLALAGIFDRKGKTDEMVAELLKAKSFDNTDVLASYLVSRVKTADNDLAGRLREKLVGAPEKPYQLNLAKAEFSVENLQCLCKLNVLEYELKKQSGIECAAITHREKPIKGVLLVDQSFGTKEAFANVGKKQSVTLQVVSSEPVSTVNEAIKFAQNIRDTGQPSNVWSFVIDLPKMPTI
;
A
#
# COMPACT_ATOMS: atom_id res chain seq x y z
N MET A 1 -5.50 2.79 8.01
CA MET A 1 -4.26 3.59 7.94
C MET A 1 -3.05 2.95 8.64
N ASN A 2 -3.14 1.71 9.18
CA ASN A 2 -2.01 1.02 9.85
C ASN A 2 -1.74 -0.40 9.30
N ARG A 3 -1.84 -0.63 7.98
CA ARG A 3 -1.52 -1.97 7.39
C ARG A 3 -0.62 -1.93 6.14
N ILE A 4 -0.05 -0.78 5.80
CA ILE A 4 0.81 -0.63 4.60
C ILE A 4 2.31 -0.65 4.96
N ILE A 5 2.67 -0.60 6.25
CA ILE A 5 4.08 -0.59 6.69
C ILE A 5 4.63 -2.02 6.93
N GLU A 6 3.78 -3.03 7.16
CA GLU A 6 4.27 -4.39 7.45
C GLU A 6 4.71 -5.20 6.22
N PHE A 7 4.33 -4.80 5.00
CA PHE A 7 4.60 -5.62 3.80
C PHE A 7 5.93 -5.29 3.09
N SER A 8 6.63 -4.20 3.45
CA SER A 8 7.90 -3.84 2.80
C SER A 8 9.16 -4.39 3.50
N MET A 9 9.02 -5.12 4.61
CA MET A 9 10.15 -5.68 5.37
C MET A 9 10.33 -7.20 5.21
N ARG A 10 9.56 -7.85 4.32
CA ARG A 10 9.74 -9.26 3.94
C ARG A 10 10.01 -9.40 2.44
N GLN A 11 11.12 -8.85 1.97
CA GLN A 11 11.73 -9.36 0.74
C GLN A 11 12.61 -10.54 1.16
N PRO A 12 12.32 -11.78 0.73
CA PRO A 12 13.30 -12.86 0.87
C PRO A 12 14.55 -12.45 0.09
N ILE A 13 15.69 -12.83 0.63
CA ILE A 13 17.01 -12.64 0.04
C ILE A 13 17.03 -13.29 -1.35
N LEU A 14 16.59 -12.58 -2.39
CA LEU A 14 16.98 -12.85 -3.77
C LEU A 14 18.29 -12.12 -4.01
N LEU A 15 19.33 -12.58 -3.30
CA LEU A 15 20.70 -12.37 -3.74
C LEU A 15 20.79 -13.05 -5.11
N ASN A 16 21.07 -12.25 -6.13
CA ASN A 16 21.34 -12.72 -7.47
C ASN A 16 22.51 -13.72 -7.38
N LYS A 17 22.21 -15.03 -7.45
CA LYS A 17 23.15 -16.13 -7.18
C LYS A 17 24.39 -16.07 -8.06
N THR A 18 24.40 -15.30 -9.14
CA THR A 18 25.52 -15.20 -10.09
C THR A 18 26.51 -14.08 -9.78
N ALA A 19 26.11 -13.04 -9.04
CA ALA A 19 26.96 -11.86 -8.81
C ALA A 19 28.04 -12.07 -7.73
N GLN A 20 27.80 -12.95 -6.75
CA GLN A 20 28.81 -13.30 -5.73
C GLN A 20 29.95 -14.17 -6.29
N PHE A 21 29.72 -14.97 -7.34
CA PHE A 21 30.75 -15.85 -7.88
C PHE A 21 31.71 -15.16 -8.87
N ALA A 22 31.30 -14.05 -9.50
CA ALA A 22 32.17 -13.33 -10.45
C ALA A 22 33.35 -12.61 -9.77
N SER A 23 33.28 -12.35 -8.46
CA SER A 23 34.35 -11.68 -7.71
C SER A 23 35.46 -12.62 -7.22
N PHE A 24 35.35 -13.93 -7.48
CA PHE A 24 36.37 -14.92 -7.08
C PHE A 24 37.58 -15.02 -8.04
N ALA A 25 37.58 -14.32 -9.18
CA ALA A 25 38.58 -14.54 -10.24
C ALA A 25 39.59 -13.39 -10.46
N LEU A 26 39.49 -12.25 -9.77
CA LEU A 26 40.32 -11.07 -10.06
C LEU A 26 40.83 -10.40 -8.78
N LEU A 27 41.82 -11.02 -8.13
CA LEU A 27 42.80 -10.33 -7.26
C LEU A 27 43.94 -11.29 -6.89
N ALA A 28 44.64 -11.74 -7.93
CA ALA A 28 45.94 -12.38 -7.84
C ALA A 28 46.91 -11.65 -8.78
N ALA A 29 47.29 -10.41 -8.45
CA ALA A 29 48.52 -9.75 -8.90
C ALA A 29 48.61 -8.32 -8.34
N VAL A 30 49.84 -7.90 -7.99
CA VAL A 30 50.27 -6.54 -7.60
C VAL A 30 49.82 -6.18 -6.17
N VAL A 31 50.65 -6.16 -5.13
CA VAL A 31 51.88 -5.37 -4.98
C VAL A 31 52.89 -6.14 -4.12
N SER A 32 54.03 -6.49 -4.72
CA SER A 32 55.29 -6.66 -4.01
C SER A 32 56.07 -5.33 -4.09
N SER A 33 56.83 -5.04 -3.02
CA SER A 33 57.73 -3.90 -2.80
C SER A 33 57.09 -2.59 -2.31
N LEU A 34 57.21 -2.35 -1.00
CA LEU A 34 57.98 -1.24 -0.40
C LEU A 34 57.95 -1.40 1.13
N ALA A 35 59.14 -1.41 1.74
CA ALA A 35 59.33 -1.59 3.17
C ALA A 35 59.15 -0.27 3.94
N LEU A 36 58.38 -0.31 5.03
CA LEU A 36 58.43 0.65 6.14
C LEU A 36 58.25 -0.10 7.49
N PRO A 37 58.80 0.42 8.61
CA PRO A 37 59.20 -0.38 9.75
C PRO A 37 58.15 -0.53 10.87
N HIS A 38 58.14 -1.75 11.43
CA HIS A 38 57.71 -2.20 12.76
C HIS A 38 56.36 -1.75 13.34
N ILE A 39 55.33 -2.49 12.94
CA ILE A 39 54.30 -3.07 13.83
C ILE A 39 54.35 -4.59 13.55
N PRO A 40 54.31 -5.50 14.54
CA PRO A 40 54.43 -6.95 14.28
C PRO A 40 53.35 -7.40 13.29
N ALA A 41 53.81 -7.82 12.11
CA ALA A 41 53.05 -7.99 10.88
C ALA A 41 52.55 -9.44 10.65
N GLU A 42 52.40 -10.25 11.71
CA GLU A 42 52.09 -11.68 11.60
C GLU A 42 50.67 -12.08 12.04
N ALA A 43 49.79 -11.12 12.35
CA ALA A 43 48.36 -11.36 12.57
C ALA A 43 47.47 -10.61 11.55
N VAL A 44 47.95 -10.48 10.32
CA VAL A 44 47.07 -10.21 9.18
C VAL A 44 46.11 -11.39 9.06
N ALA A 45 44.81 -11.13 8.91
CA ALA A 45 43.77 -12.11 8.58
C ALA A 45 44.30 -13.13 7.54
N SER A 46 44.79 -14.28 8.01
CA SER A 46 45.51 -15.21 7.16
C SER A 46 44.49 -15.94 6.32
N LYS A 47 44.53 -15.73 5.00
CA LYS A 47 43.77 -16.54 4.06
C LYS A 47 44.01 -18.02 4.36
N SER A 48 42.94 -18.79 4.46
CA SER A 48 42.99 -20.22 4.71
C SER A 48 42.28 -20.94 3.57
N ALA A 49 43.05 -21.61 2.70
CA ALA A 49 42.52 -22.33 1.55
C ALA A 49 41.57 -23.46 2.00
N ASP A 50 41.92 -24.14 3.10
CA ASP A 50 41.08 -25.17 3.71
C ASP A 50 39.75 -24.58 4.20
N ALA A 51 39.78 -23.42 4.88
CA ALA A 51 38.55 -22.76 5.33
C ALA A 51 37.72 -22.24 4.15
N ASP A 52 38.35 -21.70 3.10
CA ASP A 52 37.66 -21.29 1.87
C ASP A 52 36.93 -22.45 1.21
N GLU A 53 37.56 -23.63 1.12
CA GLU A 53 36.95 -24.84 0.58
C GLU A 53 35.80 -25.34 1.45
N MET A 54 35.99 -25.34 2.77
CA MET A 54 34.95 -25.71 3.74
C MET A 54 33.75 -24.78 3.64
N THR A 55 33.95 -23.46 3.56
CA THR A 55 32.88 -22.48 3.37
C THR A 55 32.16 -22.67 2.04
N LYS A 56 32.87 -22.92 0.92
CA LYS A 56 32.24 -23.23 -0.38
C LYS A 56 31.34 -24.46 -0.30
N LYS A 57 31.81 -25.52 0.37
CA LYS A 57 31.02 -26.73 0.60
C LYS A 57 29.84 -26.47 1.53
N ALA A 58 30.02 -25.67 2.57
CA ALA A 58 28.95 -25.30 3.51
C ALA A 58 27.84 -24.52 2.79
N VAL A 59 28.18 -23.59 1.90
CA VAL A 59 27.22 -22.89 1.03
C VAL A 59 26.44 -23.88 0.17
N THR A 60 27.10 -24.88 -0.40
CA THR A 60 26.44 -25.92 -1.23
C THR A 60 25.47 -26.76 -0.39
N LEU A 61 25.85 -27.13 0.83
CA LEU A 61 24.99 -27.85 1.77
C LEU A 61 23.79 -27.00 2.19
N PHE A 62 24.03 -25.72 2.47
CA PHE A 62 22.99 -24.77 2.85
C PHE A 62 21.96 -24.60 1.72
N ASP A 63 22.42 -24.43 0.48
CA ASP A 63 21.57 -24.37 -0.72
C ASP A 63 20.76 -25.67 -0.94
N ALA A 64 21.26 -26.81 -0.46
CA ALA A 64 20.56 -28.09 -0.46
C ALA A 64 19.61 -28.28 0.76
N ASN A 65 19.35 -27.22 1.53
CA ASN A 65 18.58 -27.23 2.79
C ASN A 65 19.16 -28.13 3.90
N LYS A 66 20.45 -28.46 3.85
CA LYS A 66 21.16 -29.23 4.89
C LYS A 66 21.81 -28.26 5.88
N PHE A 67 20.98 -27.51 6.58
CA PHE A 67 21.42 -26.35 7.37
C PHE A 67 22.38 -26.72 8.51
N GLU A 68 22.09 -27.79 9.23
CA GLU A 68 22.90 -28.26 10.36
C GLU A 68 24.29 -28.75 9.89
N GLU A 69 24.35 -29.46 8.77
CA GLU A 69 25.62 -29.90 8.17
C GLU A 69 26.46 -28.71 7.70
N ALA A 70 25.83 -27.69 7.12
CA ALA A 70 26.51 -26.47 6.71
C ALA A 70 27.10 -25.70 7.90
N ILE A 71 26.32 -25.54 8.97
CA ILE A 71 26.75 -24.83 10.18
C ILE A 71 27.85 -25.59 10.92
N ASP A 72 27.75 -26.92 11.03
CA ASP A 72 28.82 -27.71 11.62
C ASP A 72 30.12 -27.56 10.82
N LEU A 73 30.03 -27.54 9.49
CA LEU A 73 31.20 -27.35 8.63
C LEU A 73 31.84 -25.96 8.82
N GLU A 74 31.04 -24.88 8.94
CA GLU A 74 31.58 -23.55 9.27
C GLU A 74 32.22 -23.50 10.66
N ASN A 75 31.61 -24.14 11.66
CA ASN A 75 32.20 -24.24 13.00
C ASN A 75 33.53 -25.01 12.99
N GLN A 76 33.65 -26.03 12.15
CA GLN A 76 34.92 -26.72 11.94
C GLN A 76 35.94 -25.81 11.23
N ALA A 77 35.51 -25.00 10.26
CA ALA A 77 36.38 -24.03 9.58
C ALA A 77 36.90 -22.96 10.55
N ILE A 78 36.03 -22.44 11.43
CA ILE A 78 36.40 -21.51 12.52
C ILE A 78 37.42 -22.16 13.45
N LYS A 79 37.21 -23.41 13.89
CA LYS A 79 38.17 -24.12 14.76
C LYS A 79 39.54 -24.29 14.11
N LYS A 80 39.58 -24.56 12.81
CA LYS A 80 40.84 -24.70 12.05
C LYS A 80 41.52 -23.37 11.76
N SER A 81 40.75 -22.29 11.63
CA SER A 81 41.25 -20.97 11.24
C SER A 81 40.57 -19.88 12.06
N PRO A 82 40.87 -19.78 13.37
CA PRO A 82 40.11 -18.95 14.32
C PRO A 82 40.27 -17.44 14.10
N THR A 83 41.28 -17.03 13.35
CA THR A 83 41.53 -15.61 12.99
C THR A 83 41.03 -15.26 11.60
N TYR A 84 40.39 -16.21 10.89
CA TYR A 84 39.92 -15.98 9.53
C TYR A 84 38.45 -15.54 9.52
N TRP A 85 38.19 -14.39 8.91
CA TRP A 85 36.89 -13.73 8.96
C TRP A 85 35.79 -14.44 8.14
N LEU A 86 36.15 -15.18 7.09
CA LEU A 86 35.19 -15.66 6.09
C LEU A 86 34.18 -16.67 6.68
N PRO A 87 34.58 -17.69 7.46
CA PRO A 87 33.62 -18.59 8.09
C PRO A 87 32.64 -17.89 9.04
N HIS A 88 33.12 -16.93 9.84
CA HIS A 88 32.25 -16.10 10.68
C HIS A 88 31.24 -15.29 9.83
N SER A 89 31.69 -14.74 8.71
CA SER A 89 30.83 -14.03 7.77
C SER A 89 29.79 -14.94 7.14
N ALA A 90 30.16 -16.15 6.71
CA ALA A 90 29.22 -17.12 6.14
C ALA A 90 28.19 -17.61 7.17
N LEU A 91 28.66 -17.94 8.37
CA LEU A 91 27.80 -18.35 9.49
C LEU A 91 26.78 -17.27 9.85
N SER A 92 27.18 -15.98 9.80
CA SER A 92 26.24 -14.88 10.02
C SER A 92 25.05 -14.89 9.05
N ILE A 93 25.29 -15.20 7.78
CA ILE A 93 24.25 -15.27 6.75
C ILE A 93 23.38 -16.51 6.96
N PHE A 94 23.98 -17.65 7.27
CA PHE A 94 23.26 -18.91 7.51
C PHE A 94 22.32 -18.80 8.71
N GLU A 95 22.80 -18.26 9.83
CA GLU A 95 21.99 -18.08 11.03
C GLU A 95 20.92 -17.01 10.84
N TRP A 96 21.18 -15.97 10.04
CA TRP A 96 20.17 -14.99 9.66
C TRP A 96 18.99 -15.66 8.93
N GLN A 97 19.29 -16.52 7.95
CA GLN A 97 18.27 -17.23 7.18
C GLN A 97 17.48 -18.27 8.01
N ARG A 98 18.07 -18.76 9.11
CA ARG A 98 17.40 -19.61 10.11
C ARG A 98 16.65 -18.82 11.18
N ASN A 99 16.55 -17.50 11.03
CA ASN A 99 15.94 -16.58 11.99
C ASN A 99 16.65 -16.55 13.37
N GLN A 100 17.93 -16.94 13.43
CA GLN A 100 18.77 -16.85 14.64
C GLN A 100 19.52 -15.51 14.64
N PHE A 101 18.76 -14.41 14.73
CA PHE A 101 19.28 -13.06 14.46
C PHE A 101 20.39 -12.60 15.42
N ASP A 102 20.31 -12.94 16.70
CA ASP A 102 21.33 -12.56 17.69
C ASP A 102 22.68 -13.23 17.39
N VAL A 103 22.64 -14.52 17.01
CA VAL A 103 23.83 -15.27 16.61
C VAL A 103 24.39 -14.68 15.32
N ALA A 104 23.52 -14.42 14.33
CA ALA A 104 23.92 -13.82 13.06
C ALA A 104 24.67 -12.49 13.25
N VAL A 105 24.13 -11.56 14.05
CA VAL A 105 24.77 -10.27 14.33
C VAL A 105 26.11 -10.45 15.02
N LYS A 106 26.21 -11.39 15.98
CA LYS A 106 27.47 -11.68 16.69
C LYS A 106 28.55 -12.20 15.76
N GLU A 107 28.22 -13.16 14.89
CA GLU A 107 29.16 -13.72 13.93
C GLU A 107 29.59 -12.69 12.87
N ALA A 108 28.66 -11.85 12.40
CA ALA A 108 29.00 -10.75 11.50
C ALA A 108 29.92 -9.71 12.18
N GLN A 109 29.67 -9.43 13.46
CA GLN A 109 30.53 -8.54 14.25
C GLN A 109 31.94 -9.11 14.36
N GLU A 110 32.07 -10.41 14.61
CA GLU A 110 33.37 -11.06 14.74
C GLU A 110 34.13 -11.06 13.41
N ALA A 111 33.45 -11.34 12.29
CA ALA A 111 34.03 -11.20 10.95
C ALA A 111 34.58 -9.77 10.71
N ALA A 112 33.80 -8.73 11.06
CA ALA A 112 34.21 -7.34 10.89
C ALA A 112 35.36 -6.92 11.82
N LYS A 113 35.51 -7.54 13.00
CA LYS A 113 36.68 -7.35 13.88
C LYS A 113 37.94 -8.03 13.36
N LEU A 114 37.80 -9.27 12.87
CA LEU A 114 38.91 -10.07 12.34
C LEU A 114 39.46 -9.49 11.03
N ALA A 115 38.60 -8.85 10.24
CA ALA A 115 38.99 -8.21 8.98
C ALA A 115 38.43 -6.78 8.88
N PRO A 116 38.99 -5.81 9.63
CA PRO A 116 38.49 -4.44 9.67
C PRO A 116 38.63 -3.72 8.32
N ASP A 117 39.57 -4.13 7.48
CA ASP A 117 39.83 -3.59 6.14
C ASP A 117 39.21 -4.45 5.03
N ASN A 118 38.23 -5.30 5.35
CA ASN A 118 37.47 -6.07 4.37
C ASN A 118 36.07 -5.47 4.15
N GLU A 119 35.73 -5.18 2.90
CA GLU A 119 34.43 -4.60 2.54
C GLU A 119 33.28 -5.52 2.95
N LEU A 120 33.34 -6.80 2.58
CA LEU A 120 32.26 -7.77 2.78
C LEU A 120 31.98 -8.01 4.27
N ALA A 121 33.02 -8.12 5.09
CA ALA A 121 32.88 -8.30 6.54
C ALA A 121 32.15 -7.11 7.18
N ASN A 122 32.58 -5.88 6.87
CA ASN A 122 31.91 -4.66 7.36
C ASN A 122 30.50 -4.51 6.78
N LEU A 123 30.29 -4.84 5.50
CA LEU A 123 29.00 -4.77 4.83
C LEU A 123 27.98 -5.72 5.48
N ASN A 124 28.36 -6.97 5.72
CA ASN A 124 27.47 -7.95 6.35
C ASN A 124 27.12 -7.52 7.77
N TYR A 125 28.09 -7.09 8.57
CA TYR A 125 27.81 -6.55 9.91
C TYR A 125 26.85 -5.35 9.87
N ALA A 126 27.05 -4.43 8.94
CA ALA A 126 26.17 -3.28 8.76
C ALA A 126 24.75 -3.70 8.35
N GLN A 127 24.61 -4.63 7.41
CA GLN A 127 23.33 -5.14 6.93
C GLN A 127 22.54 -5.84 8.04
N MET A 128 23.18 -6.71 8.83
CA MET A 128 22.48 -7.40 9.92
C MET A 128 21.95 -6.40 10.97
N ASN A 129 22.74 -5.38 11.32
CA ASN A 129 22.28 -4.31 12.21
C ASN A 129 21.16 -3.47 11.60
N GLN A 130 21.27 -3.13 10.31
CA GLN A 130 20.24 -2.38 9.60
C GLN A 130 18.89 -3.11 9.61
N GLN A 131 18.90 -4.41 9.35
CA GLN A 131 17.69 -5.23 9.33
C GLN A 131 17.06 -5.39 10.73
N MET A 132 17.88 -5.37 11.78
CA MET A 132 17.40 -5.33 13.17
C MET A 132 16.91 -3.94 13.61
N GLY A 133 17.00 -2.92 12.75
CA GLY A 133 16.64 -1.55 13.08
C GLY A 133 17.71 -0.79 13.88
N TYR A 134 18.88 -1.39 14.11
CA TYR A 134 20.01 -0.78 14.80
C TYR A 134 20.83 0.12 13.85
N TYR A 135 20.19 1.15 13.32
CA TYR A 135 20.76 2.02 12.29
C TYR A 135 22.03 2.75 12.74
N ASP A 136 22.08 3.21 14.00
CA ASP A 136 23.26 3.90 14.53
C ASP A 136 24.51 3.00 14.62
N THR A 137 24.31 1.69 14.76
CA THR A 137 25.39 0.69 14.69
C THR A 137 25.75 0.37 13.24
N ALA A 138 24.76 0.30 12.34
CA ALA A 138 24.97 -0.03 10.94
C ALA A 138 25.73 1.06 10.17
N ILE A 139 25.38 2.33 10.38
CA ILE A 139 25.96 3.50 9.69
C ILE A 139 27.51 3.52 9.72
N PRO A 140 28.19 3.41 10.88
CA PRO A 140 29.65 3.43 10.91
C PRO A 140 30.26 2.20 10.21
N ALA A 141 29.62 1.03 10.25
CA ALA A 141 30.07 -0.15 9.54
C ALA A 141 29.95 0.03 8.01
N PHE A 142 28.85 0.61 7.52
CA PHE A 142 28.74 0.99 6.10
C PHE A 142 29.82 2.02 5.70
N LYS A 143 30.07 3.05 6.52
CA LYS A 143 31.14 4.04 6.25
C LYS A 143 32.52 3.39 6.16
N LYS A 144 32.81 2.38 6.99
CA LYS A 144 34.05 1.57 6.87
C LYS A 144 34.11 0.81 5.56
N ALA A 145 33.03 0.09 5.19
CA ALA A 145 32.96 -0.63 3.92
C ALA A 145 33.15 0.30 2.70
N ILE A 146 32.57 1.51 2.73
CA ILE A 146 32.77 2.54 1.68
C ILE A 146 34.24 2.99 1.61
N LYS A 147 34.90 3.17 2.77
CA LYS A 147 36.31 3.56 2.80
C LYS A 147 37.23 2.49 2.20
N VAL A 148 36.92 1.21 2.43
CA VAL A 148 37.67 0.06 1.90
C VAL A 148 37.45 -0.09 0.40
N ALA A 149 36.20 0.00 -0.07
CA ALA A 149 35.83 -0.15 -1.48
C ALA A 149 35.02 1.07 -1.97
N PRO A 150 35.69 2.19 -2.33
CA PRO A 150 35.01 3.44 -2.68
C PRO A 150 34.05 3.36 -3.86
N ASN A 151 34.28 2.39 -4.76
CA ASN A 151 33.52 2.16 -6.00
C ASN A 151 32.35 1.17 -5.82
N SER A 152 32.17 0.57 -4.65
CA SER A 152 31.08 -0.38 -4.41
C SER A 152 29.75 0.33 -4.16
N SER A 153 28.69 -0.12 -4.85
CA SER A 153 27.32 0.43 -4.69
C SER A 153 26.68 0.00 -3.37
N ALA A 154 26.87 -1.26 -2.97
CA ALA A 154 26.11 -1.88 -1.90
C ALA A 154 26.28 -1.17 -0.54
N PRO A 155 27.51 -0.82 -0.09
CA PRO A 155 27.69 -0.07 1.15
C PRO A 155 27.04 1.32 1.15
N ARG A 156 27.07 2.03 0.01
CA ARG A 156 26.46 3.37 -0.12
C ARG A 156 24.94 3.33 -0.10
N ILE A 157 24.36 2.33 -0.75
CA ILE A 157 22.91 2.07 -0.71
C ILE A 157 22.47 1.70 0.70
N GLY A 158 23.19 0.81 1.38
CA GLY A 158 22.90 0.44 2.76
C GLY A 158 23.01 1.64 3.71
N LEU A 159 24.03 2.49 3.53
CA LEU A 159 24.20 3.72 4.29
C LEU A 159 23.02 4.68 4.06
N SER A 160 22.67 4.98 2.81
CA SER A 160 21.58 5.92 2.50
C SER A 160 20.25 5.42 3.06
N GLN A 161 19.92 4.14 2.91
CA GLN A 161 18.71 3.54 3.48
C GLN A 161 18.69 3.60 5.01
N SER A 162 19.82 3.35 5.66
CA SER A 162 19.93 3.44 7.13
C SER A 162 19.73 4.87 7.61
N LEU A 163 20.27 5.85 6.89
CA LEU A 163 20.10 7.27 7.19
C LEU A 163 18.64 7.72 6.98
N ILE A 164 17.98 7.26 5.93
CA ILE A 164 16.55 7.53 5.69
C ILE A 164 15.70 6.95 6.83
N ALA A 165 15.92 5.68 7.18
CA ALA A 165 15.15 4.99 8.21
C ALA A 165 15.36 5.56 9.63
N SER A 166 16.55 6.11 9.91
CA SER A 166 16.87 6.82 11.15
C SER A 166 16.51 8.32 11.14
N ALA A 167 15.71 8.77 10.15
CA ALA A 167 15.28 10.16 9.99
C ALA A 167 16.44 11.18 9.81
N ARG A 168 17.63 10.73 9.40
CA ARG A 168 18.81 11.55 9.09
C ARG A 168 18.82 11.97 7.62
N ALA A 169 17.74 12.64 7.21
CA ALA A 169 17.44 13.01 5.83
C ALA A 169 18.55 13.82 5.13
N ALA A 170 19.17 14.77 5.82
CA ALA A 170 20.22 15.63 5.24
C ALA A 170 21.47 14.82 4.85
N GLU A 171 21.96 13.97 5.75
CA GLU A 171 23.11 13.09 5.48
C GLU A 171 22.78 12.06 4.39
N ALA A 172 21.55 11.53 4.36
CA ALA A 172 21.13 10.64 3.28
C ALA A 172 21.23 11.34 1.92
N LEU A 173 20.77 12.59 1.81
CA LEU A 173 20.87 13.36 0.57
C LEU A 173 22.32 13.62 0.15
N GLU A 174 23.23 13.87 1.08
CA GLU A 174 24.65 14.00 0.77
C GLU A 174 25.20 12.73 0.11
N VAL A 175 24.96 11.57 0.72
CA VAL A 175 25.38 10.27 0.18
C VAL A 175 24.78 10.01 -1.21
N LEU A 176 23.48 10.27 -1.39
CA LEU A 176 22.81 10.06 -2.68
C LEU A 176 23.30 11.05 -3.76
N ASN A 177 23.60 12.29 -3.39
CA ASN A 177 24.17 13.29 -4.31
C ASN A 177 25.63 12.99 -4.68
N GLU A 178 26.39 12.34 -3.80
CA GLU A 178 27.69 11.79 -4.18
C GLU A 178 27.52 10.63 -5.14
N MET A 179 26.58 9.72 -4.86
CA MET A 179 26.32 8.58 -5.73
C MET A 179 25.90 9.00 -7.14
N SER A 180 25.14 10.09 -7.27
CA SER A 180 24.65 10.58 -8.56
C SER A 180 25.73 11.17 -9.48
N LYS A 181 26.88 11.56 -8.91
CA LYS A 181 28.05 12.08 -9.63
C LYS A 181 28.94 10.98 -10.21
N ALA A 182 28.79 9.74 -9.79
CA ALA A 182 29.61 8.64 -10.27
C ALA A 182 29.27 8.28 -11.73
N GLU A 183 30.30 7.93 -12.51
CA GLU A 183 30.13 7.27 -13.80
C GLU A 183 30.11 5.75 -13.58
N SER A 184 28.91 5.22 -13.32
CA SER A 184 28.71 3.79 -13.11
C SER A 184 27.97 3.17 -14.29
N GLY A 185 28.46 2.04 -14.80
CA GLY A 185 27.73 1.19 -15.74
C GLY A 185 26.86 0.14 -15.03
N ASP A 186 26.82 0.12 -13.70
CA ASP A 186 26.04 -0.86 -12.93
C ASP A 186 24.57 -0.45 -12.86
N PHE A 187 23.70 -1.30 -13.41
CA PHE A 187 22.24 -1.17 -13.29
C PHE A 187 21.79 -0.97 -11.83
N ASN A 188 22.32 -1.75 -10.90
CA ASN A 188 21.88 -1.73 -9.50
C ASN A 188 22.22 -0.41 -8.81
N TRP A 189 23.35 0.20 -9.17
CA TRP A 189 23.74 1.52 -8.70
C TRP A 189 22.63 2.54 -8.96
N TRP A 190 22.24 2.68 -10.22
CA TRP A 190 21.25 3.67 -10.65
C TRP A 190 19.83 3.31 -10.20
N HIS A 191 19.46 2.03 -10.28
CA HIS A 191 18.13 1.57 -9.89
C HIS A 191 17.86 1.81 -8.40
N LYS A 192 18.81 1.46 -7.53
CA LYS A 192 18.67 1.68 -6.08
C LYS A 192 18.78 3.15 -5.71
N LEU A 193 19.64 3.92 -6.38
CA LEU A 193 19.71 5.37 -6.23
C LEU A 193 18.36 6.04 -6.54
N SER A 194 17.70 5.63 -7.63
CA SER A 194 16.37 6.12 -7.98
C SER A 194 15.33 5.83 -6.90
N ILE A 195 15.28 4.58 -6.39
CA ILE A 195 14.38 4.20 -5.30
C ILE A 195 14.63 5.05 -4.04
N SER A 196 15.90 5.26 -3.67
CA SER A 196 16.26 6.07 -2.51
C SER A 196 15.85 7.54 -2.67
N PHE A 197 16.01 8.14 -3.85
CA PHE A 197 15.48 9.49 -4.11
C PHE A 197 13.95 9.54 -4.08
N ALA A 198 13.28 8.50 -4.59
CA ALA A 198 11.82 8.41 -4.54
C ALA A 198 11.30 8.35 -3.09
N GLN A 199 11.95 7.56 -2.22
CA GLN A 199 11.66 7.51 -0.78
C GLN A 199 11.85 8.86 -0.09
N MET A 200 12.81 9.66 -0.58
CA MET A 200 13.10 11.01 -0.09
C MET A 200 12.18 12.10 -0.68
N HIS A 201 11.15 11.71 -1.44
CA HIS A 201 10.25 12.62 -2.15
C HIS A 201 11.01 13.60 -3.06
N LYS A 202 12.04 13.10 -3.75
CA LYS A 202 12.84 13.83 -4.75
C LYS A 202 12.56 13.29 -6.16
N PRO A 203 11.37 13.53 -6.73
CA PRO A 203 10.90 12.84 -7.92
C PRO A 203 11.76 13.13 -9.15
N LYS A 204 12.27 14.36 -9.31
CA LYS A 204 13.15 14.70 -10.44
C LYS A 204 14.46 13.91 -10.41
N GLN A 205 15.17 13.93 -9.27
CA GLN A 205 16.39 13.14 -9.10
C GLN A 205 16.14 11.63 -9.24
N ALA A 206 14.98 11.16 -8.77
CA ALA A 206 14.59 9.76 -8.89
C ALA A 206 14.37 9.37 -10.37
N ALA A 207 13.68 10.21 -11.14
CA ALA A 207 13.47 10.01 -12.57
C ALA A 207 14.79 9.98 -13.35
N ASP A 208 15.69 10.94 -13.10
CA ASP A 208 16.99 11.02 -13.78
C ASP A 208 17.87 9.80 -13.45
N ALA A 209 17.85 9.32 -12.21
CA ALA A 209 18.53 8.08 -11.83
C ALA A 209 17.90 6.84 -12.46
N ALA A 210 16.57 6.78 -12.58
CA ALA A 210 15.88 5.68 -13.24
C ALA A 210 16.21 5.63 -14.75
N GLU A 211 16.32 6.78 -15.40
CA GLU A 211 16.74 6.89 -16.80
C GLU A 211 18.13 6.28 -17.02
N LYS A 212 19.10 6.60 -16.15
CA LYS A 212 20.43 5.97 -16.18
C LYS A 212 20.37 4.46 -15.90
N ALA A 213 19.46 4.01 -15.05
CA ALA A 213 19.24 2.58 -14.81
C ALA A 213 18.68 1.87 -16.03
N VAL A 214 17.73 2.47 -16.74
CA VAL A 214 17.20 1.96 -18.02
C VAL A 214 18.32 1.84 -19.05
N ALA A 215 19.22 2.83 -19.12
CA ALA A 215 20.38 2.80 -20.02
C ALA A 215 21.43 1.73 -19.65
N ALA A 216 21.64 1.49 -18.34
CA ALA A 216 22.57 0.48 -17.84
C ALA A 216 21.99 -0.94 -17.78
N ALA A 217 20.71 -1.12 -18.11
CA ALA A 217 20.05 -2.42 -18.05
C ALA A 217 20.60 -3.39 -19.12
N SER A 218 20.98 -4.60 -18.69
CA SER A 218 21.44 -5.67 -19.59
C SER A 218 20.34 -6.66 -19.95
N THR A 219 19.17 -6.57 -19.30
CA THR A 219 18.02 -7.46 -19.53
C THR A 219 16.74 -6.67 -19.75
N ALA A 220 15.79 -7.25 -20.48
CA ALA A 220 14.47 -6.66 -20.69
C ALA A 220 13.70 -6.46 -19.37
N GLU A 221 13.92 -7.33 -18.38
CA GLU A 221 13.32 -7.21 -17.05
C GLU A 221 13.82 -5.97 -16.32
N GLN A 222 15.15 -5.78 -16.26
CA GLN A 222 15.77 -4.60 -15.66
C GLN A 222 15.31 -3.29 -16.32
N LYS A 223 15.26 -3.30 -17.66
CA LYS A 223 14.78 -2.16 -18.45
C LYS A 223 13.33 -1.82 -18.10
N SER A 224 12.48 -2.84 -18.02
CA SER A 224 11.07 -2.67 -17.63
C SER A 224 10.92 -2.14 -16.21
N GLN A 225 11.65 -2.73 -15.25
CA GLN A 225 11.56 -2.36 -13.84
C GLN A 225 11.93 -0.89 -13.61
N SER A 226 13.03 -0.43 -14.22
CA SER A 226 13.45 0.97 -14.10
C SER A 226 12.65 1.91 -15.01
N GLY A 227 12.13 1.45 -16.14
CA GLY A 227 11.26 2.25 -17.01
C GLY A 227 9.93 2.60 -16.33
N ILE A 228 9.33 1.64 -15.62
CA ILE A 228 8.16 1.92 -14.78
C ILE A 228 8.50 2.95 -13.71
N LEU A 229 9.62 2.77 -12.99
CA LEU A 229 10.03 3.74 -11.97
C LEU A 229 10.24 5.14 -12.59
N GLN A 230 10.93 5.23 -13.73
CA GLN A 230 11.16 6.48 -14.45
C GLN A 230 9.83 7.18 -14.80
N LEU A 231 8.89 6.46 -15.41
CA LEU A 231 7.57 7.01 -15.78
C LEU A 231 6.84 7.57 -14.57
N VAL A 232 6.83 6.82 -13.47
CA VAL A 232 6.14 7.20 -12.23
C VAL A 232 6.76 8.44 -11.60
N GLU A 233 8.08 8.53 -11.56
CA GLU A 233 8.76 9.67 -10.95
C GLU A 233 8.71 10.91 -11.84
N LEU A 234 8.72 10.76 -13.18
CA LEU A 234 8.48 11.88 -14.11
C LEU A 234 7.09 12.48 -13.92
N ILE A 235 6.07 11.63 -13.76
CA ILE A 235 4.71 12.04 -13.41
C ILE A 235 4.70 12.83 -12.09
N ARG A 236 5.36 12.34 -11.04
CA ARG A 236 5.43 13.03 -9.75
C ARG A 236 6.24 14.32 -9.79
N ALA A 237 7.22 14.41 -10.68
CA ALA A 237 7.99 15.62 -10.95
C ALA A 237 7.20 16.64 -11.80
N ASN A 238 6.00 16.28 -12.26
CA ASN A 238 5.20 17.06 -13.21
C ASN A 238 5.92 17.28 -14.57
N GLU A 239 6.81 16.36 -14.95
CA GLU A 239 7.53 16.37 -16.24
C GLU A 239 6.75 15.54 -17.27
N ILE A 240 5.53 15.98 -17.57
CA ILE A 240 4.53 15.23 -18.36
C ILE A 240 5.01 14.89 -19.77
N ASP A 241 5.73 15.79 -20.44
CA ASP A 241 6.23 15.55 -21.80
C ASP A 241 7.28 14.43 -21.85
N ARG A 242 8.19 14.40 -20.87
CA ARG A 242 9.17 13.30 -20.72
C ARG A 242 8.47 11.99 -20.39
N ALA A 243 7.44 12.03 -19.54
CA ALA A 243 6.66 10.84 -19.18
C ALA A 243 5.95 10.26 -20.40
N ARG A 244 5.31 11.09 -21.23
CA ARG A 244 4.66 10.68 -22.48
C ARG A 244 5.64 10.08 -23.49
N ALA A 245 6.87 10.61 -23.56
CA ALA A 245 7.88 10.12 -24.50
C ALA A 245 8.30 8.65 -24.26
N ILE A 246 8.16 8.14 -23.04
CA ILE A 246 8.57 6.77 -22.67
C ILE A 246 7.40 5.82 -22.42
N GLU A 247 6.17 6.35 -22.35
CA GLU A 247 4.97 5.59 -21.96
C GLU A 247 4.75 4.36 -22.83
N ASP A 248 4.77 4.52 -24.15
CA ASP A 248 4.54 3.42 -25.11
C ASP A 248 5.60 2.32 -24.98
N ASP A 249 6.85 2.69 -24.70
CA ASP A 249 7.94 1.72 -24.49
C ASP A 249 7.74 0.92 -23.21
N VAL A 250 7.30 1.57 -22.12
CA VAL A 250 7.02 0.93 -20.84
C VAL A 250 5.79 0.00 -20.96
N LEU A 251 4.73 0.46 -21.61
CA LEU A 251 3.52 -0.34 -21.83
C LEU A 251 3.80 -1.58 -22.69
N ARG A 252 4.65 -1.46 -23.71
CA ARG A 252 5.07 -2.62 -24.53
C ARG A 252 5.90 -3.62 -23.73
N SER A 253 6.67 -3.18 -22.73
CA SER A 253 7.55 -4.06 -21.98
C SER A 253 6.82 -4.85 -20.87
N LYS A 254 5.78 -4.26 -20.27
CA LYS A 254 4.91 -4.91 -19.26
C LYS A 254 3.44 -4.73 -19.60
N PRO A 255 2.95 -5.32 -20.71
CA PRO A 255 1.61 -5.06 -21.25
C PRO A 255 0.46 -5.51 -20.33
N LYS A 256 0.73 -6.33 -19.32
CA LYS A 256 -0.25 -6.86 -18.36
C LYS A 256 -0.15 -6.25 -16.96
N ASP A 257 0.73 -5.27 -16.75
CA ASP A 257 0.88 -4.59 -15.46
C ASP A 257 -0.16 -3.47 -15.35
N ASP A 258 -1.13 -3.63 -14.44
CA ASP A 258 -2.21 -2.66 -14.25
C ASP A 258 -1.70 -1.31 -13.72
N GLN A 259 -0.58 -1.30 -12.99
CA GLN A 259 -0.05 -0.09 -12.37
C GLN A 259 0.35 0.94 -13.42
N VAL A 260 0.89 0.49 -14.57
CA VAL A 260 1.33 1.38 -15.64
C VAL A 260 0.12 2.11 -16.24
N TYR A 261 -0.89 1.37 -16.69
CA TYR A 261 -2.11 1.96 -17.26
C TYR A 261 -2.81 2.92 -16.30
N VAL A 262 -2.95 2.54 -15.02
CA VAL A 262 -3.64 3.38 -14.01
C VAL A 262 -2.90 4.69 -13.78
N LYS A 263 -1.56 4.65 -13.68
CA LYS A 263 -0.76 5.86 -13.47
C LYS A 263 -0.71 6.75 -14.71
N SER A 264 -0.56 6.14 -15.88
CA SER A 264 -0.66 6.81 -17.17
C SER A 264 -2.00 7.54 -17.33
N LEU A 265 -3.10 6.83 -17.12
CA LEU A 265 -4.43 7.41 -17.24
C LEU A 265 -4.67 8.55 -16.24
N SER A 266 -4.25 8.37 -14.99
CA SER A 266 -4.47 9.39 -13.95
C SER A 266 -3.66 10.65 -14.19
N ALA A 267 -2.42 10.54 -14.66
CA ALA A 267 -1.50 11.68 -14.76
C ALA A 267 -1.36 12.27 -16.16
N LEU A 268 -1.39 11.44 -17.20
CA LEU A 268 -1.08 11.87 -18.56
C LEU A 268 -2.34 12.30 -19.31
N CYS A 269 -3.49 11.68 -19.04
CA CYS A 269 -4.75 12.12 -19.66
C CYS A 269 -5.38 13.29 -18.89
N ALA A 270 -5.49 14.44 -19.56
CA ALA A 270 -6.19 15.60 -19.01
C ALA A 270 -7.69 15.30 -18.85
N ALA A 271 -8.33 15.88 -17.83
CA ALA A 271 -9.78 15.70 -17.63
C ALA A 271 -10.60 16.23 -18.82
N THR A 272 -10.06 17.14 -19.62
CA THR A 272 -10.68 17.66 -20.84
C THR A 272 -10.48 16.76 -22.07
N ASP A 273 -9.75 15.65 -21.95
CA ASP A 273 -9.39 14.77 -23.07
C ASP A 273 -9.78 13.29 -22.82
N PRO A 274 -11.06 12.93 -23.02
CA PRO A 274 -11.51 11.54 -22.97
C PRO A 274 -10.89 10.65 -24.05
N ALA A 275 -10.41 11.21 -25.16
CA ALA A 275 -9.82 10.42 -26.24
C ALA A 275 -8.53 9.73 -25.78
N CYS A 276 -7.70 10.45 -25.02
CA CYS A 276 -6.53 9.85 -24.35
C CYS A 276 -6.91 8.65 -23.48
N GLY A 277 -7.94 8.80 -22.64
CA GLY A 277 -8.38 7.72 -21.75
C GLY A 277 -8.97 6.53 -22.49
N LYS A 278 -9.70 6.78 -23.57
CA LYS A 278 -10.22 5.74 -24.47
C LYS A 278 -9.09 4.92 -25.09
N ASN A 279 -8.05 5.60 -25.60
CA ASN A 279 -6.91 4.92 -26.22
C ASN A 279 -6.19 4.01 -25.23
N LEU A 280 -5.91 4.50 -24.02
CA LEU A 280 -5.25 3.70 -22.97
C LEU A 280 -6.11 2.50 -22.52
N LEU A 281 -7.42 2.70 -22.36
CA LEU A 281 -8.32 1.60 -21.98
C LEU A 281 -8.41 0.53 -23.07
N ASN A 282 -8.51 0.92 -24.34
CA ASN A 282 -8.48 -0.01 -25.46
C ASN A 282 -7.17 -0.79 -25.51
N LEU A 283 -6.04 -0.09 -25.34
CA LEU A 283 -4.73 -0.73 -25.30
C LEU A 283 -4.64 -1.75 -24.16
N ALA A 284 -5.16 -1.43 -22.97
CA ALA A 284 -5.21 -2.37 -21.84
C ALA A 284 -6.04 -3.64 -22.18
N ILE A 285 -7.17 -3.46 -22.88
CA ILE A 285 -8.03 -4.56 -23.33
C ILE A 285 -7.33 -5.42 -24.37
N GLU A 286 -6.74 -4.80 -25.39
CA GLU A 286 -6.03 -5.47 -26.49
C GLU A 286 -4.81 -6.24 -26.01
N ASN A 287 -4.05 -5.66 -25.08
CA ASN A 287 -2.89 -6.30 -24.46
C ASN A 287 -3.27 -7.40 -23.46
N GLY A 288 -4.56 -7.62 -23.23
CA GLY A 288 -5.07 -8.67 -22.39
C GLY A 288 -4.71 -8.45 -20.92
N LEU A 289 -4.87 -7.22 -20.42
CA LEU A 289 -4.81 -6.94 -18.99
C LEU A 289 -5.74 -7.93 -18.28
N SER A 290 -5.18 -8.84 -17.49
CA SER A 290 -5.90 -9.99 -16.93
C SER A 290 -6.39 -9.74 -15.51
N SER A 291 -5.99 -8.63 -14.89
CA SER A 291 -6.36 -8.29 -13.52
C SER A 291 -7.73 -7.62 -13.51
N SER A 292 -8.74 -8.29 -12.94
CA SER A 292 -10.04 -7.69 -12.64
C SER A 292 -9.90 -6.44 -11.76
N ASP A 293 -8.97 -6.47 -10.82
CA ASP A 293 -8.61 -5.35 -9.95
C ASP A 293 -7.98 -4.20 -10.73
N GLY A 294 -7.25 -4.49 -11.82
CA GLY A 294 -6.66 -3.49 -12.71
C GLY A 294 -7.73 -2.70 -13.47
N TYR A 295 -8.69 -3.39 -14.07
CA TYR A 295 -9.82 -2.74 -14.73
C TYR A 295 -10.69 -1.94 -13.74
N TYR A 296 -10.87 -2.43 -12.52
CA TYR A 296 -11.55 -1.70 -11.47
C TYR A 296 -10.84 -0.39 -11.11
N LYS A 297 -9.51 -0.42 -10.93
CA LYS A 297 -8.71 0.80 -10.68
C LYS A 297 -8.78 1.78 -11.85
N LEU A 298 -8.75 1.27 -13.09
CA LEU A 298 -8.93 2.12 -14.28
C LEU A 298 -10.32 2.78 -14.28
N GLY A 299 -11.37 2.01 -14.03
CA GLY A 299 -12.73 2.53 -13.89
C GLY A 299 -12.83 3.65 -12.84
N ALA A 300 -12.20 3.47 -11.68
CA ALA A 300 -12.19 4.47 -10.61
C ALA A 300 -11.49 5.77 -11.01
N VAL A 301 -10.38 5.68 -11.77
CA VAL A 301 -9.70 6.88 -12.30
C VAL A 301 -10.57 7.59 -13.34
N LEU A 302 -11.21 6.84 -14.25
CA LEU A 302 -12.12 7.41 -15.26
C LEU A 302 -13.31 8.11 -14.61
N GLU A 303 -13.89 7.50 -13.59
CA GLU A 303 -14.97 8.05 -12.77
C GLU A 303 -14.52 9.35 -12.08
N GLN A 304 -13.34 9.38 -11.47
CA GLN A 304 -12.77 10.59 -10.87
C GLN A 304 -12.61 11.72 -11.91
N LYS A 305 -12.17 11.40 -13.13
CA LYS A 305 -12.05 12.40 -14.22
C LYS A 305 -13.41 13.02 -14.54
N SER A 306 -14.49 12.23 -14.54
CA SER A 306 -15.85 12.70 -14.79
C SER A 306 -16.36 13.72 -13.75
N GLU A 307 -15.86 13.63 -12.51
CA GLU A 307 -16.25 14.49 -11.39
C GLU A 307 -15.49 15.82 -11.34
N THR A 308 -14.54 16.02 -12.26
CA THR A 308 -13.77 17.27 -12.33
C THR A 308 -14.71 18.44 -12.64
N ALA A 309 -14.72 19.46 -11.78
CA ALA A 309 -15.66 20.58 -11.90
C ALA A 309 -15.48 21.42 -13.18
N THR A 310 -14.30 21.36 -13.82
CA THR A 310 -13.93 22.21 -14.95
C THR A 310 -14.38 21.68 -16.31
N ILE A 311 -15.06 20.53 -16.39
CA ILE A 311 -15.44 19.90 -17.67
C ILE A 311 -16.94 20.03 -17.97
N ASP A 312 -17.28 20.12 -19.25
CA ASP A 312 -18.65 20.19 -19.73
C ASP A 312 -19.40 18.85 -19.61
N SER A 313 -20.72 18.89 -19.83
CA SER A 313 -21.59 17.71 -19.69
C SER A 313 -21.25 16.58 -20.66
N ASN A 314 -20.81 16.89 -21.89
CA ASN A 314 -20.50 15.87 -22.90
C ASN A 314 -19.19 15.17 -22.55
N THR A 315 -18.18 15.94 -22.14
CA THR A 315 -16.91 15.40 -21.64
C THR A 315 -17.12 14.54 -20.41
N ARG A 316 -17.97 14.97 -19.47
CA ARG A 316 -18.37 14.17 -18.31
C ARG A 316 -19.03 12.85 -18.72
N ALA A 317 -19.99 12.88 -19.64
CA ALA A 317 -20.67 11.69 -20.13
C ALA A 317 -19.68 10.71 -20.78
N ALA A 318 -18.74 11.20 -21.59
CA ALA A 318 -17.71 10.38 -22.21
C ALA A 318 -16.82 9.66 -21.18
N TRP A 319 -16.42 10.32 -20.09
CA TRP A 319 -15.69 9.67 -19.01
C TRP A 319 -16.51 8.60 -18.28
N LEU A 320 -17.79 8.86 -18.03
CA LEU A 320 -18.69 7.88 -17.41
C LEU A 320 -18.89 6.65 -18.32
N ASP A 321 -18.96 6.83 -19.65
CA ASP A 321 -19.02 5.72 -20.61
C ASP A 321 -17.74 4.87 -20.58
N LEU A 322 -16.57 5.50 -20.49
CA LEU A 322 -15.30 4.78 -20.36
C LEU A 322 -15.20 4.05 -19.02
N ALA A 323 -15.63 4.68 -17.92
CA ALA A 323 -15.66 4.06 -16.60
C ALA A 323 -16.58 2.84 -16.58
N GLU A 324 -17.77 2.94 -17.19
CA GLU A 324 -18.68 1.80 -17.38
C GLU A 324 -17.98 0.66 -18.12
N LEU A 325 -17.30 0.96 -19.24
CA LEU A 325 -16.58 -0.05 -20.03
C LEU A 325 -15.50 -0.76 -19.20
N ALA A 326 -14.70 0.00 -18.44
CA ALA A 326 -13.67 -0.56 -17.58
C ALA A 326 -14.26 -1.48 -16.49
N TYR A 327 -15.30 -1.04 -15.78
CA TYR A 327 -15.94 -1.89 -14.77
C TYR A 327 -16.60 -3.13 -15.36
N ARG A 328 -17.15 -3.07 -16.58
CA ARG A 328 -17.64 -4.26 -17.29
C ARG A 328 -16.52 -5.26 -17.60
N GLN A 329 -15.31 -4.80 -17.94
CA GLN A 329 -14.16 -5.69 -18.09
C GLN A 329 -13.75 -6.32 -16.75
N ALA A 330 -13.82 -5.56 -15.65
CA ALA A 330 -13.59 -6.10 -14.31
C ALA A 330 -14.59 -7.23 -13.96
N VAL A 331 -15.89 -7.00 -14.20
CA VAL A 331 -16.94 -8.03 -14.03
C VAL A 331 -16.67 -9.25 -14.92
N LYS A 332 -16.32 -9.05 -16.19
CA LYS A 332 -16.01 -10.15 -17.11
C LYS A 332 -14.83 -11.00 -16.61
N ALA A 333 -13.82 -10.35 -16.03
CA ALA A 333 -12.63 -11.03 -15.52
C ALA A 333 -12.89 -11.76 -14.19
N ALA A 334 -13.74 -11.24 -13.31
CA ALA A 334 -14.16 -11.91 -12.08
C ALA A 334 -15.65 -11.64 -11.77
N PRO A 335 -16.56 -12.49 -12.29
CA PRO A 335 -18.01 -12.27 -12.22
C PRO A 335 -18.63 -12.42 -10.84
N SER A 336 -17.93 -13.01 -9.86
CA SER A 336 -18.43 -13.24 -8.51
C SER A 336 -18.11 -12.11 -7.52
N GLU A 337 -17.41 -11.07 -7.96
CA GLU A 337 -16.93 -9.98 -7.09
C GLU A 337 -18.00 -8.87 -6.98
N ALA A 338 -18.69 -8.81 -5.84
CA ALA A 338 -19.78 -7.86 -5.60
C ALA A 338 -19.38 -6.38 -5.81
N LYS A 339 -18.13 -6.02 -5.46
CA LYS A 339 -17.61 -4.65 -5.57
C LYS A 339 -17.65 -4.07 -6.99
N PHE A 340 -17.55 -4.88 -8.04
CA PHE A 340 -17.59 -4.40 -9.43
C PHE A 340 -18.99 -4.00 -9.86
N TYR A 341 -19.99 -4.77 -9.42
CA TYR A 341 -21.40 -4.46 -9.64
C TYR A 341 -21.83 -3.21 -8.86
N LEU A 342 -21.31 -3.02 -7.65
CA LEU A 342 -21.48 -1.78 -6.89
C LEU A 342 -20.93 -0.55 -7.63
N ALA A 343 -19.74 -0.67 -8.23
CA ALA A 343 -19.17 0.41 -9.02
C ALA A 343 -19.99 0.71 -10.28
N LEU A 344 -20.48 -0.32 -10.99
CA LEU A 344 -21.40 -0.14 -12.12
C LEU A 344 -22.71 0.54 -11.70
N ALA A 345 -23.28 0.18 -10.55
CA ALA A 345 -24.46 0.84 -10.01
C ALA A 345 -24.20 2.34 -9.78
N GLY A 346 -23.05 2.71 -9.21
CA GLY A 346 -22.64 4.10 -9.05
C GLY A 346 -22.46 4.86 -10.36
N ILE A 347 -22.01 4.20 -11.43
CA ILE A 347 -21.95 4.80 -12.77
C ILE A 347 -23.35 5.02 -13.34
N PHE A 348 -24.25 4.03 -13.23
CA PHE A 348 -25.62 4.17 -13.74
C PHE A 348 -26.41 5.25 -13.01
N ASP A 349 -26.22 5.38 -11.70
CA ASP A 349 -26.80 6.46 -10.92
C ASP A 349 -26.37 7.85 -11.42
N ARG A 350 -25.06 8.06 -11.62
CA ARG A 350 -24.55 9.32 -12.21
C ARG A 350 -25.05 9.58 -13.62
N LYS A 351 -25.39 8.53 -14.37
CA LYS A 351 -26.00 8.62 -15.71
C LYS A 351 -27.53 8.77 -15.66
N GLY A 352 -28.15 8.76 -14.48
CA GLY A 352 -29.61 8.81 -14.29
C GLY A 352 -30.34 7.51 -14.66
N LYS A 353 -29.61 6.42 -14.87
CA LYS A 353 -30.10 5.12 -15.35
C LYS A 353 -30.55 4.24 -14.19
N THR A 354 -31.73 4.57 -13.65
CA THR A 354 -32.22 3.98 -12.40
C THR A 354 -32.45 2.46 -12.51
N ASP A 355 -32.96 1.97 -13.64
CA ASP A 355 -33.23 0.54 -13.83
C ASP A 355 -31.96 -0.29 -13.90
N GLU A 356 -30.97 0.17 -14.69
CA GLU A 356 -29.68 -0.50 -14.78
C GLU A 356 -28.94 -0.48 -13.45
N MET A 357 -28.97 0.64 -12.72
CA MET A 357 -28.41 0.74 -11.36
C MET A 357 -29.03 -0.32 -10.43
N VAL A 358 -30.36 -0.42 -10.38
CA VAL A 358 -31.07 -1.43 -9.55
C VAL A 358 -30.65 -2.85 -9.94
N ALA A 359 -30.56 -3.14 -11.24
CA ALA A 359 -30.17 -4.45 -11.72
C ALA A 359 -28.77 -4.84 -11.26
N GLU A 360 -27.79 -3.92 -11.31
CA GLU A 360 -26.44 -4.21 -10.83
C GLU A 360 -26.38 -4.33 -9.30
N LEU A 361 -27.17 -3.55 -8.54
CA LEU A 361 -27.28 -3.73 -7.08
C LEU A 361 -27.84 -5.10 -6.69
N LEU A 362 -28.84 -5.61 -7.42
CA LEU A 362 -29.37 -6.97 -7.21
C LEU A 362 -28.32 -8.04 -7.47
N LYS A 363 -27.51 -7.89 -8.53
CA LYS A 363 -26.41 -8.80 -8.81
C LYS A 363 -25.34 -8.74 -7.72
N ALA A 364 -24.93 -7.55 -7.30
CA ALA A 364 -23.98 -7.37 -6.21
C ALA A 364 -24.44 -8.09 -4.93
N LYS A 365 -25.72 -7.92 -4.56
CA LYS A 365 -26.35 -8.59 -3.43
C LYS A 365 -26.31 -10.12 -3.54
N SER A 366 -26.47 -10.67 -4.74
CA SER A 366 -26.46 -12.13 -4.94
C SER A 366 -25.12 -12.79 -4.60
N PHE A 367 -24.02 -12.03 -4.58
CA PHE A 367 -22.68 -12.52 -4.27
C PHE A 367 -22.21 -12.20 -2.84
N ASP A 368 -22.69 -11.09 -2.26
CA ASP A 368 -22.43 -10.70 -0.87
C ASP A 368 -23.74 -10.21 -0.22
N ASN A 369 -24.29 -11.02 0.68
CA ASN A 369 -25.60 -10.80 1.28
C ASN A 369 -25.57 -9.84 2.49
N THR A 370 -24.40 -9.35 2.91
CA THR A 370 -24.27 -8.75 4.25
C THR A 370 -24.25 -7.22 4.31
N ASP A 371 -23.88 -6.46 3.26
CA ASP A 371 -23.76 -4.99 3.43
C ASP A 371 -23.76 -4.13 2.15
N VAL A 372 -24.15 -4.72 1.00
CA VAL A 372 -24.03 -4.09 -0.33
C VAL A 372 -24.95 -2.88 -0.50
N LEU A 373 -26.21 -3.00 -0.07
CA LEU A 373 -27.20 -1.92 -0.21
C LEU A 373 -26.95 -0.78 0.77
N ALA A 374 -26.55 -1.11 2.01
CA ALA A 374 -26.23 -0.14 3.04
C ALA A 374 -24.96 0.66 2.69
N SER A 375 -23.89 -0.02 2.26
CA SER A 375 -22.67 0.61 1.74
C SER A 375 -22.95 1.58 0.58
N TYR A 376 -23.80 1.18 -0.37
CA TYR A 376 -24.20 2.04 -1.50
C TYR A 376 -25.00 3.26 -1.03
N LEU A 377 -26.00 3.06 -0.17
CA LEU A 377 -26.84 4.13 0.37
C LEU A 377 -26.05 5.11 1.24
N VAL A 378 -25.07 4.64 2.02
CA VAL A 378 -24.13 5.48 2.78
C VAL A 378 -23.32 6.40 1.87
N SER A 379 -22.84 5.89 0.74
CA SER A 379 -22.10 6.72 -0.24
C SER A 379 -22.95 7.85 -0.82
N ARG A 380 -24.25 7.61 -1.01
CA ARG A 380 -25.24 8.54 -1.59
C ARG A 380 -25.82 9.52 -0.58
N VAL A 381 -25.93 9.16 0.69
CA VAL A 381 -26.42 10.06 1.74
C VAL A 381 -25.44 11.21 2.01
N LYS A 382 -24.14 11.04 1.72
CA LYS A 382 -23.17 12.16 1.70
C LYS A 382 -23.48 13.23 0.66
N THR A 383 -24.24 12.91 -0.39
CA THR A 383 -24.57 13.83 -1.49
C THR A 383 -26.06 14.19 -1.58
N ALA A 384 -26.85 13.81 -0.57
CA ALA A 384 -28.23 14.24 -0.29
C ALA A 384 -29.21 14.09 -1.47
N ASP A 385 -29.75 12.89 -1.68
CA ASP A 385 -31.02 12.75 -2.40
C ASP A 385 -31.90 11.63 -1.80
N ASN A 386 -32.93 12.03 -1.03
CA ASN A 386 -33.84 11.12 -0.32
C ASN A 386 -34.81 10.38 -1.28
N ASP A 387 -34.99 10.88 -2.51
CA ASP A 387 -35.92 10.31 -3.49
C ASP A 387 -35.44 8.98 -4.09
N LEU A 388 -34.12 8.84 -4.22
CA LEU A 388 -33.48 7.61 -4.69
C LEU A 388 -33.80 6.41 -3.79
N ALA A 389 -33.87 6.62 -2.47
CA ALA A 389 -34.21 5.57 -1.51
C ALA A 389 -35.65 5.07 -1.62
N GLY A 390 -36.59 5.89 -2.11
CA GLY A 390 -37.97 5.49 -2.41
C GLY A 390 -38.05 4.66 -3.69
N ARG A 391 -37.39 5.13 -4.76
CA ARG A 391 -37.34 4.44 -6.06
C ARG A 391 -36.62 3.09 -5.99
N LEU A 392 -35.54 2.99 -5.21
CA LEU A 392 -34.83 1.73 -4.96
C LEU A 392 -35.72 0.71 -4.23
N ARG A 393 -36.52 1.17 -3.24
CA ARG A 393 -37.46 0.33 -2.49
C ARG A 393 -38.54 -0.28 -3.39
N GLU A 394 -39.08 0.52 -4.31
CA GLU A 394 -40.11 0.05 -5.25
C GLU A 394 -39.58 -1.00 -6.23
N LYS A 395 -38.38 -0.80 -6.79
CA LYS A 395 -37.83 -1.66 -7.85
C LYS A 395 -37.12 -2.93 -7.36
N LEU A 396 -36.57 -2.95 -6.15
CA LEU A 396 -35.86 -4.12 -5.58
C LEU A 396 -36.81 -5.18 -4.98
N VAL A 397 -38.06 -4.83 -4.70
CA VAL A 397 -39.01 -5.65 -3.89
C VAL A 397 -40.17 -6.16 -4.75
N GLY A 398 -39.91 -6.63 -5.97
CA GLY A 398 -40.96 -7.31 -6.77
C GLY A 398 -41.72 -8.32 -5.89
N ALA A 399 -43.03 -8.11 -5.70
CA ALA A 399 -43.87 -8.95 -4.84
C ALA A 399 -44.45 -10.14 -5.62
N PRO A 400 -44.91 -11.24 -4.99
CA PRO A 400 -44.54 -11.87 -3.71
C PRO A 400 -43.84 -13.24 -3.99
N GLU A 401 -42.88 -13.73 -3.20
CA GLU A 401 -43.11 -14.44 -1.94
C GLU A 401 -41.91 -14.25 -1.01
N LYS A 402 -42.22 -13.76 0.21
CA LYS A 402 -41.31 -13.39 1.31
C LYS A 402 -40.30 -12.27 0.99
N PRO A 403 -40.76 -11.00 0.95
CA PRO A 403 -39.88 -9.85 0.87
C PRO A 403 -38.98 -9.79 2.11
N TYR A 404 -37.68 -9.61 1.89
CA TYR A 404 -36.80 -9.04 2.91
C TYR A 404 -37.22 -7.56 3.06
N GLN A 405 -37.99 -7.24 4.10
CA GLN A 405 -38.39 -5.86 4.37
C GLN A 405 -37.19 -5.08 4.90
N LEU A 406 -36.45 -4.43 4.00
CA LEU A 406 -35.45 -3.46 4.38
C LEU A 406 -36.15 -2.19 4.88
N ASN A 407 -36.46 -2.18 6.17
CA ASN A 407 -37.06 -1.05 6.85
C ASN A 407 -35.91 -0.13 7.30
N LEU A 408 -35.50 0.76 6.40
CA LEU A 408 -34.48 1.76 6.69
C LEU A 408 -35.09 2.96 7.39
N ALA A 409 -34.56 3.28 8.56
CA ALA A 409 -34.87 4.51 9.25
C ALA A 409 -33.67 5.47 9.20
N LYS A 410 -33.94 6.74 8.93
CA LYS A 410 -32.93 7.81 8.88
C LYS A 410 -33.02 8.62 10.16
N ALA A 411 -31.89 8.85 10.80
CA ALA A 411 -31.81 9.75 11.94
C ALA A 411 -30.72 10.80 11.70
N GLU A 412 -31.11 12.07 11.73
CA GLU A 412 -30.21 13.21 11.70
C GLU A 412 -29.89 13.63 13.13
N PHE A 413 -28.63 13.97 13.38
CA PHE A 413 -28.21 14.48 14.68
C PHE A 413 -27.37 15.72 14.52
N SER A 414 -27.42 16.58 15.53
CA SER A 414 -26.51 17.72 15.67
C SER A 414 -25.80 17.62 17.01
N VAL A 415 -24.50 17.89 17.03
CA VAL A 415 -23.67 17.87 18.23
C VAL A 415 -23.36 19.30 18.62
N GLU A 416 -23.94 19.74 19.72
CA GLU A 416 -23.69 21.04 20.33
C GLU A 416 -22.53 20.97 21.32
N ASN A 417 -21.85 22.10 21.52
CA ASN A 417 -20.81 22.26 22.53
C ASN A 417 -19.61 21.26 22.41
N LEU A 418 -19.35 20.72 21.22
CA LEU A 418 -18.17 19.87 20.97
C LEU A 418 -16.88 20.72 21.02
N GLN A 419 -16.13 20.60 22.12
CA GLN A 419 -14.84 21.27 22.29
C GLN A 419 -13.66 20.52 21.67
N CYS A 420 -13.80 19.22 21.34
CA CYS A 420 -12.73 18.39 20.77
C CYS A 420 -13.23 17.39 19.72
N LEU A 421 -12.57 17.36 18.56
CA LEU A 421 -12.77 16.38 17.49
C LEU A 421 -12.56 14.92 17.96
N CYS A 422 -11.74 14.70 18.99
CA CYS A 422 -11.49 13.38 19.57
C CYS A 422 -12.76 12.66 20.05
N LYS A 423 -13.73 13.39 20.63
CA LYS A 423 -15.01 12.81 21.10
C LYS A 423 -15.94 12.41 19.95
N LEU A 424 -15.85 13.10 18.82
CA LEU A 424 -16.61 12.78 17.60
C LEU A 424 -16.13 11.47 16.97
N ASN A 425 -14.81 11.26 16.92
CA ASN A 425 -14.23 10.02 16.41
C ASN A 425 -14.60 8.81 17.28
N VAL A 426 -14.70 8.99 18.61
CA VAL A 426 -15.18 7.94 19.52
C VAL A 426 -16.65 7.61 19.25
N LEU A 427 -17.50 8.62 19.06
CA LEU A 427 -18.91 8.43 18.68
C LEU A 427 -19.03 7.67 17.35
N GLU A 428 -18.28 8.07 16.32
CA GLU A 428 -18.28 7.41 15.01
C GLU A 428 -17.82 5.95 15.11
N TYR A 429 -16.80 5.68 15.93
CA TYR A 429 -16.30 4.32 16.17
C TYR A 429 -17.31 3.44 16.90
N GLU A 430 -17.94 3.93 17.97
CA GLU A 430 -18.91 3.17 18.76
C GLU A 430 -20.20 2.89 17.98
N LEU A 431 -20.65 3.83 17.15
CA LEU A 431 -21.79 3.64 16.25
C LEU A 431 -21.51 2.54 15.21
N LYS A 432 -20.33 2.56 14.59
CA LYS A 432 -19.90 1.53 13.61
C LYS A 432 -19.79 0.13 14.20
N LYS A 433 -19.67 0.02 15.53
CA LYS A 433 -19.59 -1.26 16.24
C LYS A 433 -20.96 -1.90 16.46
N GLN A 434 -22.05 -1.15 16.25
CA GLN A 434 -23.41 -1.64 16.45
C GLN A 434 -23.97 -2.28 15.18
N SER A 435 -24.31 -3.56 15.25
CA SER A 435 -24.96 -4.26 14.13
C SER A 435 -26.30 -3.60 13.79
N GLY A 436 -26.47 -3.26 12.50
CA GLY A 436 -27.69 -2.63 11.96
C GLY A 436 -27.74 -1.12 12.09
N ILE A 437 -26.65 -0.45 12.51
CA ILE A 437 -26.55 1.02 12.57
C ILE A 437 -25.29 1.45 11.81
N GLU A 438 -25.44 2.35 10.84
CA GLU A 438 -24.31 2.87 10.07
C GLU A 438 -24.30 4.40 10.06
N CYS A 439 -23.12 4.99 10.30
CA CYS A 439 -22.95 6.45 10.28
C CYS A 439 -22.62 6.91 8.84
N ALA A 440 -23.60 7.53 8.18
CA ALA A 440 -23.53 7.85 6.77
C ALA A 440 -22.74 9.14 6.47
N ALA A 441 -22.87 10.16 7.32
CA ALA A 441 -22.17 11.43 7.15
C ALA A 441 -21.98 12.16 8.48
N ILE A 442 -20.85 12.89 8.64
CA ILE A 442 -20.61 13.84 9.73
C ILE A 442 -19.92 15.09 9.16
N THR A 443 -20.55 16.25 9.28
CA THR A 443 -20.05 17.55 8.82
C THR A 443 -19.47 18.33 10.01
N HIS A 444 -18.16 18.23 10.20
CA HIS A 444 -17.43 18.90 11.29
C HIS A 444 -17.13 20.39 11.03
N ARG A 445 -17.51 20.93 9.86
CA ARG A 445 -17.33 22.35 9.48
C ARG A 445 -18.46 23.25 9.97
N GLU A 446 -19.59 22.69 10.37
CA GLU A 446 -20.75 23.42 10.87
C GLU A 446 -20.73 23.46 12.41
N LYS A 447 -21.25 24.54 13.00
CA LYS A 447 -21.58 24.62 14.42
C LYS A 447 -23.10 24.85 14.55
N PRO A 448 -23.87 23.89 15.09
CA PRO A 448 -23.44 22.58 15.60
C PRO A 448 -22.98 21.61 14.49
N ILE A 449 -22.18 20.61 14.86
CA ILE A 449 -21.70 19.57 13.94
C ILE A 449 -22.87 18.67 13.59
N LYS A 450 -23.17 18.47 12.31
CA LYS A 450 -24.30 17.65 11.88
C LYS A 450 -23.86 16.26 11.46
N GLY A 451 -24.71 15.27 11.63
CA GLY A 451 -24.48 13.92 11.12
C GLY A 451 -25.77 13.16 10.80
N VAL A 452 -25.62 12.04 10.08
CA VAL A 452 -26.72 11.19 9.62
C VAL A 452 -26.42 9.73 9.95
N LEU A 453 -27.39 9.03 10.53
CA LEU A 453 -27.39 7.60 10.81
C LEU A 453 -28.43 6.89 9.93
N LEU A 454 -28.06 5.71 9.45
CA LEU A 454 -28.95 4.76 8.80
C LEU A 454 -29.12 3.55 9.70
N VAL A 455 -30.36 3.14 9.92
CA VAL A 455 -30.70 1.99 10.76
C VAL A 455 -31.44 0.96 9.91
N ASP A 456 -30.88 -0.25 9.83
CA ASP A 456 -31.51 -1.40 9.18
C ASP A 456 -32.35 -2.19 10.20
N GLN A 457 -33.68 -2.09 10.08
CA GLN A 457 -34.62 -2.75 10.98
C GLN A 457 -34.94 -4.21 10.55
N SER A 458 -34.28 -4.76 9.52
CA SER A 458 -34.58 -6.09 8.98
C SER A 458 -33.88 -7.26 9.72
N PHE A 459 -32.85 -6.98 10.52
CA PHE A 459 -32.18 -7.97 11.36
C PHE A 459 -32.91 -8.16 12.70
N GLY A 460 -34.01 -8.92 12.69
CA GLY A 460 -34.60 -9.50 13.92
C GLY A 460 -33.88 -10.81 14.30
N THR A 461 -33.87 -11.25 15.55
CA THR A 461 -35.11 -11.65 16.22
C THR A 461 -34.86 -12.12 17.67
N LYS A 462 -35.94 -12.15 18.46
CA LYS A 462 -36.46 -13.42 19.01
C LYS A 462 -37.99 -13.38 19.17
N GLU A 463 -38.64 -14.16 18.31
CA GLU A 463 -39.92 -14.86 18.50
C GLU A 463 -41.26 -14.09 18.49
N ALA A 464 -42.06 -14.43 17.47
CA ALA A 464 -43.46 -14.88 17.51
C ALA A 464 -44.43 -14.42 18.63
N PHE A 465 -45.70 -14.28 18.20
CA PHE A 465 -46.97 -14.05 18.93
C PHE A 465 -47.33 -12.57 19.18
N ALA A 466 -48.56 -12.08 18.96
CA ALA A 466 -49.77 -12.64 18.38
C ALA A 466 -50.80 -11.51 18.15
N ASN A 467 -51.65 -11.69 17.14
CA ASN A 467 -53.01 -11.18 16.99
C ASN A 467 -53.28 -9.67 16.80
N VAL A 468 -53.41 -9.32 15.52
CA VAL A 468 -54.52 -8.59 14.86
C VAL A 468 -55.39 -7.67 15.73
N GLY A 469 -55.34 -6.37 15.42
CA GLY A 469 -56.34 -5.37 15.81
C GLY A 469 -56.34 -4.11 14.94
N LYS A 470 -57.10 -4.17 13.83
CA LYS A 470 -57.81 -3.10 13.09
C LYS A 470 -57.21 -1.67 12.97
N LYS A 471 -57.01 -1.26 11.71
CA LYS A 471 -57.43 0.01 11.06
C LYS A 471 -57.30 1.32 11.88
N GLN A 472 -56.39 2.22 11.47
CA GLN A 472 -56.67 3.41 10.62
C GLN A 472 -55.51 4.42 10.73
N SER A 473 -55.15 4.99 9.58
CA SER A 473 -54.24 6.13 9.43
C SER A 473 -54.68 7.33 10.29
N VAL A 474 -53.78 7.89 11.10
CA VAL A 474 -53.81 9.30 11.52
C VAL A 474 -52.38 9.82 11.63
N THR A 475 -52.16 10.98 11.02
CA THR A 475 -50.93 11.77 11.00
C THR A 475 -50.64 12.42 12.36
N LEU A 476 -49.35 12.68 12.60
CA LEU A 476 -48.72 13.81 13.31
C LEU A 476 -48.05 13.58 14.68
N GLN A 477 -46.82 14.12 14.67
CA GLN A 477 -45.97 14.66 15.73
C GLN A 477 -45.56 13.77 16.89
N VAL A 478 -44.27 13.42 16.91
CA VAL A 478 -43.53 13.23 18.15
C VAL A 478 -42.27 14.10 18.10
N VAL A 479 -42.32 15.19 18.85
CA VAL A 479 -41.15 15.88 19.37
C VAL A 479 -40.69 15.03 20.56
N SER A 480 -39.46 14.50 20.53
CA SER A 480 -38.86 13.96 21.75
C SER A 480 -38.74 15.11 22.76
N SER A 481 -39.38 14.98 23.92
CA SER A 481 -39.31 15.97 25.00
C SER A 481 -37.99 15.91 25.78
N GLU A 482 -37.13 14.93 25.50
CA GLU A 482 -35.85 14.78 26.19
C GLU A 482 -34.69 14.94 25.19
N PRO A 483 -33.82 15.94 25.37
CA PRO A 483 -32.57 16.03 24.63
C PRO A 483 -31.67 14.85 25.03
N VAL A 484 -31.08 14.20 24.03
CA VAL A 484 -30.10 13.13 24.24
C VAL A 484 -28.80 13.80 24.69
N SER A 485 -28.44 13.66 25.96
CA SER A 485 -27.33 14.41 26.57
C SER A 485 -25.99 13.68 26.51
N THR A 486 -25.99 12.40 26.13
CA THR A 486 -24.77 11.59 26.05
C THR A 486 -24.71 10.68 24.83
N VAL A 487 -23.48 10.31 24.43
CA VAL A 487 -23.21 9.33 23.36
C VAL A 487 -23.89 7.98 23.63
N ASN A 488 -23.93 7.54 24.89
CA ASN A 488 -24.57 6.29 25.28
C ASN A 488 -26.10 6.34 25.17
N GLU A 489 -26.72 7.49 25.39
CA GLU A 489 -28.16 7.69 25.17
C GLU A 489 -28.48 7.70 23.67
N ALA A 490 -27.62 8.28 22.82
CA ALA A 490 -27.78 8.23 21.37
C ALA A 490 -27.68 6.80 20.83
N ILE A 491 -26.73 6.00 21.35
CA ILE A 491 -26.59 4.58 21.02
C ILE A 491 -27.81 3.78 21.50
N LYS A 492 -28.24 3.96 22.75
CA LYS A 492 -29.44 3.31 23.30
C LYS A 492 -30.70 3.68 22.52
N PHE A 493 -30.81 4.93 22.08
CA PHE A 493 -31.92 5.39 21.26
C PHE A 493 -31.91 4.72 19.89
N ALA A 494 -30.77 4.67 19.21
CA ALA A 494 -30.63 3.98 17.92
C ALA A 494 -30.89 2.46 18.04
N GLN A 495 -30.45 1.83 19.14
CA GLN A 495 -30.77 0.44 19.47
C GLN A 495 -32.27 0.25 19.72
N ASN A 496 -32.91 1.14 20.49
CA ASN A 496 -34.35 1.08 20.75
C ASN A 496 -35.18 1.23 19.48
N ILE A 497 -34.75 2.07 18.52
CA ILE A 497 -35.38 2.18 17.20
C ILE A 497 -35.26 0.88 16.40
N ARG A 498 -34.08 0.26 16.42
CA ARG A 498 -33.85 -1.05 15.78
C ARG A 498 -34.74 -2.12 16.40
N ASP A 499 -34.84 -2.14 17.72
CA ASP A 499 -35.52 -3.19 18.48
C ASP A 499 -37.06 -3.01 18.47
N THR A 500 -37.59 -1.79 18.26
CA THR A 500 -39.04 -1.49 18.25
C THR A 500 -39.70 -1.44 16.87
N GLY A 501 -38.93 -1.29 15.78
CA GLY A 501 -39.42 -1.39 14.42
C GLY A 501 -40.46 -0.33 13.99
N GLN A 502 -40.60 0.79 14.71
CA GLN A 502 -41.56 1.84 14.34
C GLN A 502 -41.06 2.66 13.13
N PRO A 503 -41.85 2.78 12.03
CA PRO A 503 -41.44 3.51 10.85
C PRO A 503 -41.89 4.97 10.93
N SER A 504 -40.97 5.90 11.16
CA SER A 504 -41.22 7.32 10.90
C SER A 504 -39.98 7.99 10.32
N ASN A 505 -40.18 8.69 9.20
CA ASN A 505 -39.21 8.70 8.10
C ASN A 505 -37.95 9.56 8.26
N VAL A 506 -37.85 10.44 9.26
CA VAL A 506 -36.60 11.11 9.64
C VAL A 506 -36.76 11.60 11.08
N TRP A 507 -35.83 11.27 11.98
CA TRP A 507 -35.76 11.91 13.29
C TRP A 507 -34.61 12.90 13.34
N SER A 508 -34.80 14.04 13.99
CA SER A 508 -33.74 15.01 14.26
C SER A 508 -33.56 15.14 15.77
N PHE A 509 -32.33 15.04 16.26
CA PHE A 509 -32.02 15.24 17.68
C PHE A 509 -30.73 16.04 17.89
N VAL A 510 -30.61 16.63 19.08
CA VAL A 510 -29.43 17.39 19.51
C VAL A 510 -28.71 16.58 20.58
N ILE A 511 -27.41 16.37 20.37
CA ILE A 511 -26.48 15.83 21.37
C ILE A 511 -25.81 17.03 22.03
N ASP A 512 -26.26 17.39 23.24
CA ASP A 512 -25.65 18.47 24.01
C ASP A 512 -24.54 17.90 24.89
N LEU A 513 -23.29 18.25 24.59
CA LEU A 513 -22.14 17.83 25.40
C LEU A 513 -21.90 18.86 26.51
N PRO A 514 -21.65 18.43 27.76
CA PRO A 514 -21.39 19.36 28.85
C PRO A 514 -20.22 20.28 28.49
N LYS A 515 -20.45 21.60 28.60
CA LYS A 515 -19.39 22.60 28.49
C LYS A 515 -18.33 22.26 29.53
N MET A 516 -17.08 22.03 29.10
CA MET A 516 -16.01 22.00 30.09
C MET A 516 -15.91 23.40 30.71
N PRO A 517 -15.60 23.50 32.02
CA PRO A 517 -15.12 24.75 32.57
C PRO A 517 -13.93 25.20 31.73
N THR A 518 -13.96 26.46 31.29
CA THR A 518 -12.80 27.14 30.71
C THR A 518 -11.62 26.97 31.67
N ILE A 519 -10.61 26.21 31.26
CA ILE A 519 -9.29 26.17 31.89
C ILE A 519 -8.45 27.27 31.27
#